data_AF-A0A1H5H4E3-F1
#
_entry.id   AF-A0A1H5H4E3-F1
#
_cell.length_a   1.000
_cell.length_b   1.000
_cell.length_c   1.000
_cell.angle_alpha   90.00
_cell.angle_beta   90.00
_cell.angle_gamma   90.00
#
_symmetry.space_group_name_H-M   'P 1'
#
loop_
_entity.id
_entity.type
_entity.pdbx_description
1 polymer ?
#
loop_
_entity_poly.entity_id
_entity_poly.type
_entity_poly.pdbx_seq_one_letter_code
_entity_poly.pdbx_strand_id
1 'polypeptide(L)'
;MTDNITSVGGGSRPEAGVSALKGRTGAGAPAETRGRTTIADGVVAKIAGMAAREVPGIHSLGAGMARAFGAMRERVPGAGGGGGGAVTRGVKVEVGERQAAVDLDVVVEYGVSIVDVAGGVRTNVISAVERMTGLEVVEVNIAVDDVHLPDDEEEQTEPNEGRVR
;
A
#
# COMPACT_ATOMS: atom_id res chain seq x y z
N MET A 1 54.27 -76.56 27.28
CA MET A 1 52.90 -76.35 26.79
C MET A 1 52.90 -74.99 26.11
N THR A 2 53.48 -74.91 24.90
CA THR A 2 52.84 -75.00 23.57
C THR A 2 51.98 -73.78 23.23
N ASP A 3 52.60 -72.87 22.47
CA ASP A 3 52.20 -72.27 21.19
C ASP A 3 50.74 -71.90 20.92
N ASN A 4 50.53 -70.65 20.47
CA ASN A 4 49.72 -70.31 19.29
C ASN A 4 49.81 -68.80 18.98
N ILE A 5 50.54 -68.43 17.93
CA ILE A 5 50.11 -68.22 16.53
C ILE A 5 49.75 -66.76 16.23
N THR A 6 50.55 -66.20 15.34
CA THR A 6 50.39 -64.98 14.54
C THR A 6 49.12 -65.00 13.70
N SER A 7 48.41 -63.88 13.57
CA SER A 7 47.72 -63.56 12.32
C SER A 7 47.67 -62.05 12.07
N VAL A 8 48.10 -61.71 10.88
CA VAL A 8 48.21 -60.38 10.26
C VAL A 8 46.90 -60.04 9.54
N GLY A 9 46.59 -58.74 9.50
CA GLY A 9 45.97 -58.13 8.33
C GLY A 9 44.54 -57.61 8.51
N GLY A 10 44.33 -56.38 8.03
CA GLY A 10 42.99 -55.88 7.72
C GLY A 10 42.77 -54.42 8.10
N GLY A 11 43.40 -53.50 7.37
CA GLY A 11 42.97 -52.10 7.39
C GLY A 11 41.53 -51.98 6.89
N SER A 12 40.72 -51.18 7.56
CA SER A 12 39.46 -50.65 7.02
C SER A 12 39.23 -49.26 7.59
N ARG A 13 38.99 -48.35 6.65
CA ARG A 13 38.91 -46.89 6.72
C ARG A 13 37.90 -46.33 7.74
N PRO A 14 38.02 -45.03 8.08
CA PRO A 14 37.21 -44.39 9.10
C PRO A 14 35.74 -44.35 8.69
N GLU A 15 34.85 -44.72 9.62
CA GLU A 15 33.42 -44.52 9.48
C GLU A 15 33.11 -43.03 9.57
N ALA A 16 33.08 -42.38 8.40
CA ALA A 16 32.44 -41.09 8.22
C ALA A 16 30.93 -41.26 8.35
N GLY A 17 30.46 -41.38 9.59
CA GLY A 17 29.05 -41.30 9.96
C GLY A 17 28.57 -39.86 9.85
N VAL A 18 28.18 -39.47 8.63
CA VAL A 18 27.31 -38.35 8.25
C VAL A 18 26.92 -37.39 9.38
N SER A 19 27.60 -36.25 9.40
CA SER A 19 27.17 -35.07 10.16
C SER A 19 25.68 -34.84 9.92
N ALA A 20 24.90 -34.89 11.00
CA ALA A 20 23.46 -34.72 11.01
C ALA A 20 23.03 -33.56 10.10
N LEU A 21 22.12 -33.84 9.16
CA LEU A 21 21.53 -32.82 8.29
C LEU A 21 20.90 -31.74 9.18
N LYS A 22 21.53 -30.55 9.18
CA LYS A 22 20.93 -29.32 9.69
C LYS A 22 19.59 -29.15 8.97
N GLY A 23 18.52 -29.08 9.75
CA GLY A 23 17.14 -29.21 9.29
C GLY A 23 16.84 -28.48 7.99
N ARG A 24 16.12 -29.17 7.09
CA ARG A 24 15.73 -28.66 5.77
C ARG A 24 14.92 -27.37 5.92
N THR A 25 15.55 -26.22 5.69
CA THR A 25 14.82 -25.05 5.16
C THR A 25 14.40 -25.39 3.73
N GLY A 26 13.23 -26.03 3.58
CA GLY A 26 12.67 -26.38 2.27
C GLY A 26 11.79 -27.64 2.21
N ALA A 27 10.68 -27.52 1.48
CA ALA A 27 9.61 -28.49 1.15
C ALA A 27 8.88 -29.21 2.32
N GLY A 28 9.44 -29.22 3.54
CA GLY A 28 8.85 -29.88 4.71
C GLY A 28 8.17 -28.95 5.72
N ALA A 29 8.36 -27.63 5.61
CA ALA A 29 7.63 -26.64 6.42
C ALA A 29 6.17 -26.51 5.91
N PRO A 30 5.21 -26.00 6.70
CA PRO A 30 3.88 -25.65 6.18
C PRO A 30 4.00 -24.70 4.96
N ALA A 31 3.08 -24.80 4.00
CA ALA A 31 3.20 -24.04 2.75
C ALA A 31 3.12 -22.52 2.99
N GLU A 32 2.31 -22.11 3.97
CA GLU A 32 2.07 -20.75 4.39
C GLU A 32 3.30 -20.02 4.95
N THR A 33 4.31 -20.75 5.46
CA THR A 33 5.54 -20.16 6.00
C THR A 33 6.72 -20.26 5.03
N ARG A 34 6.50 -20.77 3.81
CA ARG A 34 7.55 -20.95 2.79
C ARG A 34 7.63 -19.74 1.85
N GLY A 35 8.11 -18.61 2.36
CA GLY A 35 8.39 -17.44 1.54
C GLY A 35 8.35 -16.13 2.31
N ARG A 36 8.49 -15.02 1.56
CA ARG A 36 8.27 -13.66 2.06
C ARG A 36 7.32 -12.95 1.11
N THR A 37 6.27 -12.35 1.66
CA THR A 37 5.37 -11.46 0.93
C THR A 37 5.82 -10.03 1.18
N THR A 38 5.95 -9.25 0.11
CA THR A 38 6.22 -7.81 0.19
C THR A 38 5.10 -7.10 -0.56
N ILE A 39 4.54 -6.07 0.06
CA ILE A 39 3.43 -5.30 -0.48
C ILE A 39 4.00 -3.96 -0.94
N ALA A 40 3.71 -3.59 -2.18
CA ALA A 40 4.15 -2.31 -2.73
C ALA A 40 3.35 -1.15 -2.13
N ASP A 41 4.01 -0.03 -1.88
CA ASP A 41 3.41 1.19 -1.32
C ASP A 41 2.17 1.63 -2.12
N GLY A 42 2.23 1.52 -3.45
CA GLY A 42 1.11 1.86 -4.32
C GLY A 42 -0.15 0.99 -4.13
N VAL A 43 -0.03 -0.22 -3.57
CA VAL A 43 -1.18 -1.05 -3.19
C VAL A 43 -1.80 -0.53 -1.91
N VAL A 44 -0.97 -0.23 -0.91
CA VAL A 44 -1.43 0.33 0.37
C VAL A 44 -2.06 1.72 0.16
N ALA A 45 -1.48 2.55 -0.68
CA ALA A 45 -2.03 3.85 -1.07
C ALA A 45 -3.42 3.73 -1.72
N LYS A 46 -3.66 2.70 -2.54
CA LYS A 46 -4.99 2.45 -3.11
C LYS A 46 -6.01 2.05 -2.04
N ILE A 47 -5.61 1.18 -1.11
CA ILE A 47 -6.48 0.76 0.00
C ILE A 47 -6.83 1.97 0.87
N ALA A 48 -5.82 2.74 1.29
CA ALA A 48 -6.01 3.93 2.10
C ALA A 48 -6.87 4.98 1.39
N GLY A 49 -6.63 5.23 0.10
CA GLY A 49 -7.43 6.17 -0.69
C GLY A 49 -8.89 5.75 -0.87
N MET A 50 -9.16 4.45 -1.07
CA MET A 50 -10.54 3.97 -1.13
C MET A 50 -11.21 4.05 0.25
N ALA A 51 -10.54 3.61 1.31
CA ALA A 51 -11.06 3.66 2.67
C ALA A 51 -11.33 5.09 3.14
N ALA A 52 -10.49 6.06 2.80
CA ALA A 52 -10.73 7.46 3.14
C ALA A 52 -11.99 8.00 2.45
N ARG A 53 -12.25 7.63 1.18
CA ARG A 53 -13.43 8.07 0.42
C ARG A 53 -14.75 7.43 0.87
N GLU A 54 -14.70 6.31 1.60
CA GLU A 54 -15.90 5.67 2.15
C GLU A 54 -16.47 6.44 3.36
N VAL A 55 -15.70 7.36 3.95
CA VAL A 55 -16.14 8.13 5.11
C VAL A 55 -17.04 9.29 4.67
N PRO A 56 -18.27 9.39 5.20
CA PRO A 56 -19.16 10.51 4.91
C PRO A 56 -18.51 11.86 5.24
N GLY A 57 -18.73 12.86 4.39
CA GLY A 57 -18.13 14.19 4.52
C GLY A 57 -16.76 14.36 3.85
N ILE A 58 -16.21 13.31 3.23
CA ILE A 58 -15.07 13.41 2.31
C ILE A 58 -15.59 13.59 0.90
N HIS A 59 -15.30 14.74 0.30
CA HIS A 59 -15.65 15.02 -1.09
C HIS A 59 -14.61 14.44 -2.05
N SER A 60 -13.32 14.70 -1.80
CA SER A 60 -12.24 14.20 -2.66
C SER A 60 -10.90 14.08 -1.92
N LEU A 61 -9.95 13.38 -2.55
CA LEU A 61 -8.57 13.26 -2.07
C LEU A 61 -7.62 13.97 -3.04
N GLY A 62 -6.69 14.73 -2.47
CA GLY A 62 -5.70 15.53 -3.17
C GLY A 62 -6.18 16.92 -3.53
N ALA A 63 -5.22 17.85 -3.60
CA ALA A 63 -5.43 19.26 -3.89
C ALA A 63 -6.48 19.49 -5.00
N GLY A 64 -7.42 20.40 -4.74
CA GLY A 64 -8.53 20.90 -5.56
C GLY A 64 -8.17 21.41 -6.95
N MET A 65 -7.49 20.57 -7.72
CA MET A 65 -6.95 20.84 -9.04
C MET A 65 -8.05 20.87 -10.11
N ALA A 66 -9.30 20.55 -9.77
CA ALA A 66 -10.43 20.84 -10.65
C ALA A 66 -10.47 22.35 -10.98
N ARG A 67 -10.15 23.23 -10.01
CA ARG A 67 -10.07 24.69 -10.24
C ARG A 67 -8.76 25.13 -10.91
N ALA A 68 -7.64 24.44 -10.67
CA ALA A 68 -6.31 24.86 -11.16
C ALA A 68 -5.87 24.22 -12.50
N PHE A 69 -6.37 23.04 -12.89
CA PHE A 69 -6.10 22.46 -14.22
C PHE A 69 -6.94 23.10 -15.34
N GLY A 70 -8.07 23.74 -15.01
CA GLY A 70 -8.87 24.50 -15.98
C GLY A 70 -8.12 25.69 -16.58
N ALA A 71 -7.26 26.34 -15.79
CA ALA A 71 -6.49 27.51 -16.24
C ALA A 71 -5.15 27.18 -16.92
N MET A 72 -4.61 25.96 -16.77
CA MET A 72 -3.28 25.58 -17.29
C MET A 72 -3.32 24.55 -18.43
N ARG A 73 -4.52 24.15 -18.90
CA ARG A 73 -4.67 23.23 -20.05
C ARG A 73 -4.53 23.95 -21.40
N GLU A 74 -4.70 25.26 -21.46
CA GLU A 74 -4.74 26.02 -22.71
C GLU A 74 -3.39 26.27 -23.40
N ARG A 75 -2.25 25.88 -22.81
CA ARG A 75 -0.94 26.32 -23.34
C ARG A 75 0.15 25.29 -23.59
N VAL A 76 -0.13 23.99 -23.50
CA VAL A 76 0.88 22.98 -23.88
C VAL A 76 0.29 21.80 -24.66
N PRO A 77 0.34 21.82 -26.01
CA PRO A 77 0.25 20.60 -26.79
C PRO A 77 1.56 19.82 -26.61
N GLY A 78 1.55 18.76 -25.80
CA GLY A 78 2.64 17.77 -25.77
C GLY A 78 3.39 17.55 -24.45
N ALA A 79 2.97 18.08 -23.30
CA ALA A 79 3.61 17.77 -22.01
C ALA A 79 2.87 16.66 -21.24
N GLY A 80 3.51 15.49 -21.16
CA GLY A 80 3.44 14.51 -20.06
C GLY A 80 2.10 13.80 -19.89
N GLY A 81 1.93 12.51 -20.20
CA GLY A 81 2.83 11.42 -19.87
C GLY A 81 2.37 10.74 -18.58
N GLY A 82 1.69 9.59 -18.71
CA GLY A 82 1.31 8.68 -17.62
C GLY A 82 -0.08 8.95 -17.04
N GLY A 83 -1.13 8.15 -17.28
CA GLY A 83 -1.13 6.70 -17.31
C GLY A 83 -1.38 6.13 -15.91
N GLY A 84 -2.62 6.29 -15.39
CA GLY A 84 -3.13 5.61 -14.20
C GLY A 84 -2.86 6.33 -12.85
N GLY A 85 -3.88 6.88 -12.20
CA GLY A 85 -3.69 7.41 -10.84
C GLY A 85 -4.77 8.36 -10.31
N ALA A 86 -6.06 8.17 -10.64
CA ALA A 86 -7.13 8.99 -10.04
C ALA A 86 -7.45 8.58 -8.58
N VAL A 87 -6.99 7.40 -8.15
CA VAL A 87 -7.31 6.81 -6.83
C VAL A 87 -6.23 7.09 -5.78
N THR A 88 -4.99 7.38 -6.18
CA THR A 88 -3.84 7.61 -5.28
C THR A 88 -3.40 9.06 -5.19
N ARG A 89 -4.14 10.00 -5.81
CA ARG A 89 -3.85 11.43 -5.71
C ARG A 89 -4.25 11.91 -4.31
N GLY A 90 -3.35 12.62 -3.63
CA GLY A 90 -3.53 13.04 -2.22
C GLY A 90 -3.32 11.92 -1.20
N VAL A 91 -2.65 10.83 -1.57
CA VAL A 91 -2.33 9.73 -0.65
C VAL A 91 -0.86 9.38 -0.82
N LYS A 92 -0.06 9.68 0.20
CA LYS A 92 1.33 9.25 0.30
C LYS A 92 1.42 8.15 1.34
N VAL A 93 2.12 7.08 1.01
CA VAL A 93 2.32 5.95 1.92
C VAL A 93 3.77 5.57 1.92
N GLU A 94 4.29 5.28 3.10
CA GLU A 94 5.61 4.72 3.30
C GLU A 94 5.44 3.36 4.01
N VAL A 95 5.94 2.29 3.39
CA VAL A 95 5.81 0.92 3.91
C VAL A 95 7.19 0.38 4.30
N GLY A 96 7.27 -0.12 5.53
CA GLY A 96 8.40 -0.90 6.04
C GLY A 96 8.15 -2.41 5.93
N GLU A 97 8.95 -3.21 6.63
CA GLU A 97 8.77 -4.67 6.58
C GLU A 97 7.49 -5.16 7.28
N ARG A 98 7.04 -4.42 8.29
CA ARG A 98 5.87 -4.76 9.12
C ARG A 98 4.95 -3.56 9.41
N GLN A 99 5.39 -2.37 9.05
CA GLN A 99 4.77 -1.11 9.47
C GLN A 99 4.42 -0.26 8.27
N ALA A 100 3.40 0.59 8.41
CA ALA A 100 3.01 1.57 7.41
C ALA A 100 2.73 2.93 8.05
N ALA A 101 3.11 3.99 7.35
CA ALA A 101 2.71 5.37 7.64
C ALA A 101 1.93 5.92 6.45
N VAL A 102 0.84 6.64 6.72
CA VAL A 102 -0.06 7.17 5.70
C VAL A 102 -0.26 8.66 5.89
N ASP A 103 -0.01 9.44 4.85
CA ASP A 103 -0.36 10.85 4.78
C ASP A 103 -1.49 11.05 3.75
N LEU A 104 -2.55 11.75 4.16
CA LEU A 104 -3.74 12.00 3.36
C LEU A 104 -3.96 13.50 3.20
N ASP A 105 -4.17 13.94 1.97
CA ASP A 105 -4.64 15.27 1.64
C ASP A 105 -6.12 15.17 1.23
N VAL A 106 -7.01 15.86 1.93
CA VAL A 106 -8.46 15.71 1.76
C VAL A 106 -9.17 17.03 1.53
N VAL A 107 -10.26 16.97 0.76
CA VAL A 107 -11.26 18.03 0.65
C VAL A 107 -12.54 17.53 1.30
N VAL A 108 -13.06 18.30 2.25
CA VAL A 108 -14.24 17.94 3.05
C VAL A 108 -15.49 18.68 2.56
N GLU A 109 -16.67 18.16 2.83
CA GLU A 109 -17.94 18.83 2.51
C GLU A 109 -18.22 20.00 3.48
N TYR A 110 -18.85 21.06 2.99
CA TYR A 110 -19.33 22.14 3.86
C TYR A 110 -20.38 21.63 4.86
N GLY A 111 -20.28 22.11 6.11
CA GLY A 111 -21.27 21.81 7.15
C GLY A 111 -20.98 20.56 7.99
N VAL A 112 -19.89 19.84 7.73
CA VAL A 112 -19.45 18.69 8.56
C VAL A 112 -18.39 19.11 9.58
N SER A 113 -18.31 18.37 10.69
CA SER A 113 -17.23 18.54 11.68
C SER A 113 -15.95 17.90 11.16
N ILE A 114 -14.95 18.74 10.86
CA ILE A 114 -13.64 18.28 10.36
C ILE A 114 -12.97 17.31 11.34
N VAL A 115 -13.11 17.56 12.66
CA VAL A 115 -12.50 16.71 13.69
C VAL A 115 -13.11 15.31 13.67
N ASP A 116 -14.44 15.22 13.55
CA ASP A 116 -15.15 13.93 13.54
C ASP A 116 -14.89 13.17 12.25
N VAL A 117 -14.91 13.87 11.10
CA VAL A 117 -14.58 13.27 9.79
C VAL A 117 -13.14 12.76 9.79
N ALA A 118 -12.18 13.56 10.24
CA ALA A 118 -10.78 13.15 10.31
C ALA A 118 -10.58 11.95 11.26
N GLY A 119 -11.30 11.89 12.38
CA GLY A 119 -11.33 10.73 13.27
C GLY A 119 -11.90 9.47 12.61
N GLY A 120 -12.99 9.62 11.86
CA GLY A 120 -13.60 8.56 11.06
C GLY A 120 -12.65 8.04 9.97
N VAL A 121 -12.01 8.93 9.22
CA VAL A 121 -11.02 8.58 8.19
C VAL A 121 -9.85 7.82 8.80
N ARG A 122 -9.28 8.31 9.92
CA ARG A 122 -8.19 7.63 10.62
C ARG A 122 -8.57 6.19 10.97
N THR A 123 -9.74 6.02 11.58
CA THR A 123 -10.23 4.72 12.00
C THR A 123 -10.44 3.78 10.81
N ASN A 124 -11.08 4.26 9.74
CA ASN A 124 -11.38 3.42 8.58
C ASN A 124 -10.12 3.02 7.82
N VAL A 125 -9.18 3.96 7.61
CA VAL A 125 -7.92 3.71 6.91
C VAL A 125 -7.05 2.71 7.67
N ILE A 126 -6.86 2.91 8.98
CA ILE A 126 -6.11 1.95 9.82
C ILE A 126 -6.76 0.57 9.72
N SER A 127 -8.06 0.48 9.96
CA SER A 127 -8.79 -0.79 9.92
C SER A 127 -8.71 -1.49 8.56
N ALA A 128 -8.75 -0.75 7.46
CA ALA A 128 -8.67 -1.31 6.12
C ALA A 128 -7.26 -1.83 5.80
N VAL A 129 -6.23 -1.02 6.05
CA VAL A 129 -4.84 -1.38 5.77
C VAL A 129 -4.42 -2.58 6.62
N GLU A 130 -4.66 -2.56 7.93
CA GLU A 130 -4.25 -3.65 8.81
C GLU A 130 -4.95 -4.98 8.45
N ARG A 131 -6.27 -4.95 8.20
CA ARG A 131 -7.03 -6.16 7.84
C ARG A 131 -6.62 -6.75 6.50
N MET A 132 -6.31 -5.92 5.51
CA MET A 132 -6.04 -6.39 4.15
C MET A 132 -4.57 -6.76 3.92
N THR A 133 -3.64 -6.11 4.62
CA THR A 133 -2.20 -6.22 4.36
C THR A 133 -1.45 -6.93 5.49
N GLY A 134 -2.00 -6.95 6.71
CA GLY A 134 -1.32 -7.46 7.90
C GLY A 134 -0.17 -6.56 8.39
N LEU A 135 -0.02 -5.35 7.83
CA LEU A 135 0.89 -4.33 8.32
C LEU A 135 0.30 -3.64 9.56
N GLU A 136 1.16 -3.16 10.46
CA GLU A 136 0.80 -2.31 11.59
C GLU A 136 0.85 -0.84 11.15
N VAL A 137 -0.24 -0.10 11.30
CA VAL A 137 -0.26 1.32 10.93
C VAL A 137 0.22 2.15 12.10
N VAL A 138 1.39 2.78 11.96
CA VAL A 138 2.02 3.58 13.03
C VAL A 138 1.31 4.91 13.19
N GLU A 139 0.99 5.56 12.07
CA GLU A 139 0.33 6.84 12.05
C GLU A 139 -0.48 7.06 10.76
N VAL A 140 -1.52 7.88 10.90
CA VAL A 140 -2.27 8.44 9.77
C VAL A 140 -2.41 9.95 9.97
N ASN A 141 -1.69 10.69 9.14
CA ASN A 141 -1.72 12.14 9.09
C ASN A 141 -2.72 12.59 8.04
N ILE A 142 -3.53 13.60 8.38
CA ILE A 142 -4.60 14.10 7.51
C ILE A 142 -4.43 15.61 7.42
N ALA A 143 -4.12 16.10 6.23
CA ALA A 143 -4.16 17.50 5.86
C ALA A 143 -5.51 17.77 5.18
N VAL A 144 -6.21 18.79 5.65
CA VAL A 144 -7.47 19.24 5.03
C VAL A 144 -7.13 20.47 4.19
N ASP A 145 -7.13 20.29 2.87
CA ASP A 145 -6.67 21.31 1.92
C ASP A 145 -7.75 22.34 1.60
N ASP A 146 -9.02 21.90 1.51
CA ASP A 146 -10.14 22.74 1.07
C ASP A 146 -11.48 22.23 1.61
N VAL A 147 -12.51 23.07 1.52
CA VAL A 147 -13.91 22.74 1.82
C VAL A 147 -14.73 22.91 0.55
N HIS A 148 -15.47 21.87 0.17
CA HIS A 148 -16.36 21.89 -0.99
C HIS A 148 -17.67 22.61 -0.62
N LEU A 149 -17.97 23.69 -1.34
CA LEU A 149 -19.22 24.44 -1.21
C LEU A 149 -20.24 23.93 -2.25
N PRO A 150 -21.53 23.87 -1.89
CA PRO A 150 -22.59 23.38 -2.79
C PRO A 150 -22.77 24.24 -4.06
N ASP A 151 -22.37 25.52 -4.03
CA ASP A 151 -22.52 26.44 -5.16
C ASP A 151 -21.43 26.26 -6.25
N ASP A 152 -20.40 25.44 -5.99
CA ASP A 152 -19.30 25.15 -6.94
C ASP A 152 -19.72 24.11 -8.04
N GLU A 153 -20.95 23.59 -8.00
CA GLU A 153 -21.46 22.59 -8.97
C GLU A 153 -21.98 23.20 -10.29
N GLU A 154 -22.34 24.49 -10.30
CA GLU A 154 -22.97 25.12 -11.47
C GLU A 154 -22.01 25.40 -12.65
N GLU A 155 -20.69 25.47 -12.42
CA GLU A 155 -19.70 25.80 -13.46
C GLU A 155 -19.17 24.58 -14.25
N GLN A 156 -19.46 23.35 -13.83
CA GLN A 156 -18.86 22.14 -14.42
C GLN A 156 -19.76 21.41 -15.44
N THR A 157 -20.96 21.94 -15.70
CA THR A 157 -21.96 21.30 -16.58
C THR A 157 -22.40 22.23 -17.72
N GLU A 158 -21.45 22.79 -18.47
CA GLU A 158 -21.75 23.32 -19.82
C GLU A 158 -21.53 22.19 -20.84
N PRO A 159 -22.59 21.54 -21.35
CA PRO A 159 -22.45 20.56 -22.41
C PRO A 159 -22.00 21.27 -23.69
N ASN A 160 -20.87 20.84 -24.23
CA ASN A 160 -20.42 21.18 -25.57
C ASN A 160 -21.40 20.61 -26.62
N GLU A 161 -22.52 21.28 -26.82
CA GLU A 161 -23.49 20.99 -27.87
C GLU A 161 -23.92 22.30 -28.56
N GLY A 162 -23.35 22.58 -29.74
CA GLY A 162 -23.81 23.76 -30.49
C GLY A 162 -23.03 24.19 -31.74
N ARG A 163 -22.92 23.31 -32.75
CA ARG A 163 -23.15 23.59 -34.20
C ARG A 163 -22.81 24.98 -34.78
N VAL A 164 -21.97 25.02 -35.83
CA VAL A 164 -22.29 25.57 -37.19
C VAL A 164 -21.25 25.03 -38.20
N ARG A 165 -21.68 24.14 -39.11
CA ARG A 165 -21.87 24.36 -40.56
C ARG A 165 -20.59 24.63 -41.35
#